data_AF-D6THG8-F1
#
_entry.id   AF-D6THG8-F1
#
_cell.length_a   1.000
_cell.length_b   1.000
_cell.length_c   1.000
_cell.angle_alpha   90.00
_cell.angle_beta   90.00
_cell.angle_gamma   90.00
#
_symmetry.space_group_name_H-M   'P 1'
#
loop_
_entity.id
_entity.type
_entity.pdbx_description
1 polymer ?
#
loop_
_entity_poly.entity_id
_entity_poly.type
_entity_poly.pdbx_seq_one_letter_code
_entity_poly.pdbx_strand_id
1 'polypeptide(L)'
;MVCCLYVISERKNTIVNTISGASEISKRRRAATWFGYAACAWSLLFSLAHFYWGIEAATTGVLTVPGGNIHLENGPATGSGVILAWVVTVGILCILGGLIALFRIRGERMSHGMQRSATAVGVVTMTAYVVYCFTINGFAWIIAPGTLCVFGAAISLSLIQPWGRFIPRWLLLLLAWLGGVIMIVHELYGGILQGMAVSGMIGWQQEHLMIGAPATQAPLTVQQFINQNLIWGSWFLLGGILFCALAWLARHSLDER
;
A
#
# COMPACT_ATOMS: atom_id res chain seq x y z
N MET A 1 -17.83 -45.26 42.00
CA MET A 1 -16.47 -44.74 41.70
C MET A 1 -16.25 -44.38 40.22
N VAL A 2 -16.77 -45.17 39.25
CA VAL A 2 -16.59 -44.92 37.80
C VAL A 2 -17.14 -43.56 37.32
N CYS A 3 -18.28 -43.10 37.85
CA CYS A 3 -18.87 -41.80 37.51
C CYS A 3 -17.99 -40.59 37.90
N CYS A 4 -17.18 -40.71 38.96
CA CYS A 4 -16.34 -39.60 39.43
C CYS A 4 -15.09 -39.42 38.55
N LEU A 5 -14.55 -40.50 37.99
CA LEU A 5 -13.41 -40.46 37.07
C LEU A 5 -13.79 -39.88 35.70
N TYR A 6 -15.03 -40.13 35.23
CA TYR A 6 -15.52 -39.60 33.97
C TYR A 6 -15.64 -38.06 34.00
N VAL A 7 -16.19 -37.49 35.07
CA VAL A 7 -16.32 -36.04 35.26
C VAL A 7 -14.95 -35.34 35.34
N ILE A 8 -13.95 -35.99 35.94
CA ILE A 8 -12.58 -35.45 36.00
C ILE A 8 -11.91 -35.49 34.61
N SER A 9 -12.17 -36.53 33.81
CA SER A 9 -11.66 -36.65 32.44
C SER A 9 -12.25 -35.57 31.51
N GLU A 10 -13.58 -35.37 31.56
CA GLU A 10 -14.24 -34.29 30.81
C GLU A 10 -13.72 -32.91 31.21
N ARG A 11 -13.57 -32.62 32.52
CA ARG A 11 -13.01 -31.34 32.96
C ARG A 11 -11.59 -31.11 32.46
N LYS A 12 -10.74 -32.14 32.46
CA LYS A 12 -9.37 -32.02 31.95
C LYS A 12 -9.35 -31.72 30.46
N ASN A 13 -10.18 -32.39 29.66
CA ASN A 13 -10.27 -32.14 28.22
C ASN A 13 -10.78 -30.73 27.92
N THR A 14 -11.77 -30.23 28.65
CA THR A 14 -12.28 -28.86 28.49
C THR A 14 -11.21 -27.81 28.82
N ILE A 15 -10.44 -28.01 29.90
CA ILE A 15 -9.36 -27.07 30.29
C ILE A 15 -8.24 -27.08 29.25
N VAL A 16 -7.80 -28.25 28.78
CA VAL A 16 -6.73 -28.36 27.76
C VAL A 16 -7.16 -27.71 26.44
N ASN A 17 -8.40 -27.95 26.00
CA ASN A 17 -8.94 -27.31 24.78
C ASN A 17 -9.04 -25.79 24.93
N THR A 18 -9.44 -25.29 26.11
CA THR A 18 -9.52 -23.85 26.38
C THR A 18 -8.13 -23.18 26.36
N ILE A 19 -7.12 -23.82 26.97
CA ILE A 19 -5.74 -23.32 26.98
C ILE A 19 -5.14 -23.33 25.56
N SER A 20 -5.40 -24.39 24.79
CA SER A 20 -4.95 -24.51 23.40
C SER A 20 -5.56 -23.41 22.52
N GLY A 21 -6.88 -23.20 22.60
CA GLY A 21 -7.58 -22.15 21.84
C GLY A 21 -7.09 -20.73 22.18
N ALA A 22 -6.92 -20.42 23.47
CA ALA A 22 -6.40 -19.11 23.89
C ALA A 22 -4.99 -18.83 23.36
N SER A 23 -4.14 -19.87 23.29
CA SER A 23 -2.80 -19.78 22.70
C SER A 23 -2.85 -19.43 21.21
N GLU A 24 -3.70 -20.10 20.43
CA GLU A 24 -3.83 -19.86 18.99
C GLU A 24 -4.39 -18.47 18.66
N ILE A 25 -5.39 -17.99 19.40
CA ILE A 25 -5.92 -16.62 19.25
C ILE A 25 -4.80 -15.58 19.50
N SER A 26 -4.00 -15.78 20.55
CA SER A 26 -2.90 -14.87 20.88
C SER A 26 -1.83 -14.83 19.77
N LYS A 27 -1.50 -15.98 19.17
CA LYS A 27 -0.55 -16.09 18.05
C LYS A 27 -1.08 -15.38 16.81
N ARG A 28 -2.35 -15.62 16.44
CA ARG A 28 -2.98 -14.97 15.27
C ARG A 28 -3.04 -13.45 15.43
N ARG A 29 -3.43 -12.96 16.62
CA ARG A 29 -3.43 -11.53 16.92
C ARG A 29 -2.04 -10.92 16.80
N ARG A 30 -1.01 -11.60 17.34
CA ARG A 30 0.39 -11.17 17.22
C ARG A 30 0.84 -11.13 15.76
N ALA A 31 0.48 -12.14 14.97
CA ALA A 31 0.79 -12.19 13.54
C ALA A 31 0.14 -11.02 12.80
N ALA A 32 -1.16 -10.76 13.00
CA ALA A 32 -1.87 -9.63 12.39
C ALA A 32 -1.17 -8.29 12.69
N THR A 33 -0.75 -8.08 13.94
CA THR A 33 0.01 -6.90 14.36
C THR A 33 1.34 -6.77 13.59
N TRP A 34 2.12 -7.86 13.48
CA TRP A 34 3.37 -7.85 12.74
C TRP A 34 3.17 -7.56 11.25
N PHE A 35 2.21 -8.22 10.61
CA PHE A 35 1.87 -7.96 9.21
C PHE A 35 1.39 -6.52 8.99
N GLY A 36 0.64 -5.95 9.94
CA GLY A 36 0.21 -4.54 9.87
C GLY A 36 1.38 -3.57 9.95
N TYR A 37 2.36 -3.81 10.83
CA TYR A 37 3.59 -2.99 10.86
C TYR A 37 4.46 -3.19 9.63
N ALA A 38 4.58 -4.42 9.12
CA ALA A 38 5.33 -4.70 7.91
C ALA A 38 4.71 -4.02 6.68
N ALA A 39 3.38 -4.12 6.49
CA ALA A 39 2.66 -3.42 5.43
C ALA A 39 2.78 -1.89 5.55
N CYS A 40 2.73 -1.37 6.79
CA CYS A 40 2.92 0.06 7.05
C CYS A 40 4.33 0.51 6.66
N ALA A 41 5.37 -0.18 7.15
CA ALA A 41 6.76 0.15 6.86
C ALA A 41 7.05 0.05 5.36
N TRP A 42 6.60 -1.02 4.70
CA TRP A 42 6.69 -1.21 3.26
C TRP A 42 6.06 -0.03 2.50
N SER A 43 4.86 0.40 2.90
CA SER A 43 4.15 1.49 2.22
C SER A 43 4.85 2.83 2.42
N LEU A 44 5.36 3.12 3.62
CA LEU A 44 6.10 4.35 3.89
C LEU A 44 7.43 4.41 3.11
N LEU A 45 8.15 3.29 3.03
CA LEU A 45 9.39 3.21 2.25
C LEU A 45 9.13 3.44 0.77
N PHE A 46 8.08 2.82 0.22
CA PHE A 46 7.69 3.01 -1.17
C PHE A 46 7.27 4.45 -1.45
N SER A 47 6.51 5.04 -0.53
CA SER A 47 6.10 6.44 -0.59
C SER A 47 7.29 7.40 -0.60
N LEU A 48 8.29 7.15 0.26
CA LEU A 48 9.51 7.95 0.32
C LEU A 48 10.28 7.93 -1.01
N ALA A 49 10.43 6.77 -1.63
CA ALA A 49 11.11 6.64 -2.92
C ALA A 49 10.40 7.46 -4.03
N HIS A 50 9.08 7.40 -4.06
CA HIS A 50 8.25 8.13 -5.03
C HIS A 50 8.29 9.65 -4.81
N PHE A 51 8.28 10.09 -3.55
CA PHE A 51 8.46 11.51 -3.24
C PHE A 51 9.86 12.00 -3.57
N TYR A 52 10.90 11.20 -3.29
CA TYR A 52 12.26 11.53 -3.69
C TYR A 52 12.35 11.76 -5.20
N TRP A 53 11.80 10.86 -6.01
CA TRP A 53 11.75 11.03 -7.46
C TRP A 53 10.88 12.18 -7.94
N GLY A 54 9.74 12.42 -7.27
CA GLY A 54 8.91 13.58 -7.57
C GLY A 54 9.67 14.89 -7.34
N ILE A 55 10.44 14.97 -6.25
CA ILE A 55 11.27 16.13 -5.91
C ILE A 55 12.42 16.27 -6.91
N GLU A 56 13.13 15.18 -7.21
CA GLU A 56 14.24 15.17 -8.18
C GLU A 56 13.74 15.66 -9.55
N ALA A 57 12.71 15.02 -10.10
CA ALA A 57 12.10 15.39 -11.38
C ALA A 57 11.68 16.87 -11.41
N ALA A 58 11.11 17.38 -10.32
CA ALA A 58 10.67 18.76 -10.22
C ALA A 58 11.81 19.77 -10.08
N THR A 59 12.95 19.38 -9.51
CA THR A 59 14.09 20.27 -9.24
C THR A 59 15.11 20.29 -10.38
N THR A 60 15.39 19.15 -10.99
CA THR A 60 16.43 19.02 -12.02
C THR A 60 15.85 19.00 -13.44
N GLY A 61 14.54 18.76 -13.58
CA GLY A 61 13.93 18.44 -14.88
C GLY A 61 14.34 17.07 -15.42
N VAL A 62 15.06 16.27 -14.61
CA VAL A 62 15.54 14.93 -14.94
C VAL A 62 15.03 13.98 -13.85
N LEU A 63 14.34 12.93 -14.27
CA LEU A 63 13.95 11.85 -13.38
C LEU A 63 14.97 10.71 -13.48
N THR A 64 15.70 10.44 -12.39
CA THR A 64 16.67 9.35 -12.33
C THR A 64 16.00 8.12 -11.72
N VAL A 65 15.51 7.20 -12.56
CA VAL A 65 14.91 5.94 -12.11
C VAL A 65 15.85 4.76 -12.37
N PRO A 66 15.73 3.65 -11.61
CA PRO A 66 16.43 2.42 -11.96
C PRO A 66 16.10 2.01 -13.41
N GLY A 67 17.07 2.13 -14.31
CA GLY A 67 16.88 1.88 -15.74
C GLY A 67 17.33 3.01 -16.67
N GLY A 68 17.46 4.26 -16.17
CA GLY A 68 17.97 5.38 -16.94
C GLY A 68 17.47 6.76 -16.47
N ASN A 69 17.91 7.80 -17.18
CA ASN A 69 17.49 9.18 -16.94
C ASN A 69 16.37 9.54 -17.92
N ILE A 70 15.27 10.09 -17.41
CA ILE A 70 14.19 10.62 -18.24
C ILE A 70 14.26 12.15 -18.20
N HIS A 71 14.62 12.76 -19.33
CA HIS A 71 14.62 14.20 -19.50
C HIS A 71 13.18 14.68 -19.76
N LEU A 72 12.64 15.52 -18.87
CA LEU A 72 11.31 16.10 -19.00
C LEU A 72 11.35 17.33 -19.91
N GLU A 73 11.77 17.14 -21.17
CA GLU A 73 12.19 18.26 -22.02
C GLU A 73 11.05 19.09 -22.64
N ASN A 74 9.78 18.65 -22.69
CA ASN A 74 8.72 19.40 -23.38
C ASN A 74 7.28 19.14 -22.88
N GLY A 75 7.06 19.07 -21.56
CA GLY A 75 5.69 19.02 -21.01
C GLY A 75 4.94 20.35 -21.23
N PRO A 76 3.63 20.34 -21.54
CA PRO A 76 2.88 21.52 -21.99
C PRO A 76 2.88 22.62 -20.92
N ALA A 77 3.67 23.68 -21.12
CA ALA A 77 3.54 25.06 -20.59
C ALA A 77 3.06 25.29 -19.13
N THR A 78 3.01 24.29 -18.26
CA THR A 78 2.83 24.42 -16.83
C THR A 78 4.22 24.34 -16.23
N GLY A 79 4.85 25.50 -16.05
CA GLY A 79 6.26 25.62 -15.66
C GLY A 79 6.64 24.69 -14.50
N SER A 80 7.90 24.24 -14.48
CA SER A 80 8.50 23.37 -13.46
C SER A 80 8.09 23.71 -12.02
N GLY A 81 7.87 25.01 -11.72
CA GLY A 81 7.35 25.47 -10.43
C GLY A 81 5.95 24.96 -10.05
N VAL A 82 5.05 24.70 -11.01
CA VAL A 82 3.72 24.14 -10.75
C VAL A 82 3.84 22.67 -10.32
N ILE A 83 4.65 21.88 -11.03
CA ILE A 83 4.89 20.47 -10.68
C ILE A 83 5.54 20.38 -9.29
N LEU A 84 6.55 21.21 -9.02
CA LEU A 84 7.20 21.27 -7.70
C LEU A 84 6.22 21.67 -6.60
N ALA A 85 5.41 22.72 -6.81
CA ALA A 85 4.41 23.17 -5.86
C ALA A 85 3.39 22.05 -5.55
N TRP A 86 3.02 21.24 -6.54
CA TRP A 86 2.14 20.09 -6.36
C TRP A 86 2.81 18.95 -5.61
N VAL A 87 4.04 18.56 -5.97
CA VAL A 87 4.84 17.54 -5.24
C VAL A 87 4.93 17.92 -3.77
N VAL A 88 5.28 19.18 -3.50
CA VAL A 88 5.41 19.71 -2.14
C VAL A 88 4.06 19.72 -1.43
N THR A 89 2.98 20.17 -2.08
CA THR A 89 1.64 20.21 -1.48
C THR A 89 1.16 18.80 -1.12
N VAL A 90 1.29 17.84 -2.03
CA VAL A 90 0.86 16.44 -1.81
C VAL A 90 1.73 15.77 -0.76
N GLY A 91 3.05 15.97 -0.82
CA GLY A 91 3.99 15.49 0.20
C GLY A 91 3.66 16.05 1.58
N ILE A 92 3.38 17.36 1.68
CA ILE A 92 2.95 18.02 2.93
C ILE A 92 1.62 17.43 3.42
N LEU A 93 0.62 17.27 2.55
CA LEU A 93 -0.67 16.67 2.93
C LEU A 93 -0.51 15.22 3.42
N CYS A 94 0.36 14.46 2.78
CA CYS A 94 0.69 13.09 3.18
C CYS A 94 1.42 13.05 4.53
N ILE A 95 2.40 13.93 4.74
CA ILE A 95 3.12 14.08 6.01
C ILE A 95 2.17 14.52 7.11
N LEU A 96 1.32 15.53 6.87
CA LEU A 96 0.32 16.00 7.82
C LEU A 96 -0.70 14.90 8.14
N GLY A 97 -1.16 14.15 7.14
CA GLY A 97 -2.04 12.99 7.34
C GLY A 97 -1.38 11.90 8.19
N GLY A 98 -0.12 11.57 7.91
CA GLY A 98 0.68 10.64 8.71
C GLY A 98 0.93 11.13 10.13
N LEU A 99 1.28 12.40 10.30
CA LEU A 99 1.48 13.05 11.60
C LEU A 99 0.18 13.07 12.40
N ILE A 100 -0.97 13.41 11.79
CA ILE A 100 -2.27 13.36 12.45
C ILE A 100 -2.59 11.93 12.91
N ALA A 101 -2.33 10.92 12.08
CA ALA A 101 -2.51 9.52 12.44
C ALA A 101 -1.59 9.11 13.61
N LEU A 102 -0.34 9.57 13.62
CA LEU A 102 0.64 9.32 14.69
C LEU A 102 0.31 10.09 15.98
N PHE A 103 -0.10 11.35 15.91
CA PHE A 103 -0.51 12.15 17.06
C PHE A 103 -1.78 11.58 17.70
N ARG A 104 -2.64 10.92 16.91
CA ARG A 104 -3.79 10.18 17.42
C ARG A 104 -3.40 8.99 18.30
N ILE A 105 -2.18 8.47 18.18
CA ILE A 105 -1.63 7.42 19.06
C ILE A 105 -1.25 8.00 20.44
N ARG A 106 -0.99 9.32 20.55
CA ARG A 106 -0.46 9.94 21.78
C ARG A 106 -1.46 10.77 22.61
N GLY A 107 -2.66 11.10 22.11
CA GLY A 107 -3.51 12.10 22.76
C GLY A 107 -4.91 11.64 23.17
N GLU A 108 -5.17 11.57 24.48
CA GLU A 108 -6.52 11.41 25.07
C GLU A 108 -7.44 12.65 24.89
N ARG A 109 -7.04 13.71 24.17
CA ARG A 109 -7.73 15.02 24.23
C ARG A 109 -8.40 15.54 22.94
N MET A 110 -8.40 14.81 21.83
CA MET A 110 -9.13 15.28 20.63
C MET A 110 -10.62 14.94 20.71
N SER A 111 -11.48 15.95 20.66
CA SER A 111 -12.93 15.76 20.61
C SER A 111 -13.34 14.95 19.37
N HIS A 112 -14.37 14.10 19.51
CA HIS A 112 -14.85 13.23 18.43
C HIS A 112 -15.22 14.01 17.16
N GLY A 113 -15.72 15.24 17.29
CA GLY A 113 -16.04 16.11 16.16
C GLY A 113 -14.79 16.46 15.33
N MET A 114 -13.73 16.92 15.99
CA MET A 114 -12.48 17.30 15.31
C MET A 114 -11.82 16.11 14.61
N GLN A 115 -11.93 14.91 15.20
CA GLN A 115 -11.45 13.68 14.58
C GLN A 115 -12.22 13.33 13.30
N ARG A 116 -13.55 13.45 13.31
CA ARG A 116 -14.39 13.20 12.14
C ARG A 116 -14.11 14.20 11.04
N SER A 117 -13.97 15.49 11.38
CA SER A 117 -13.65 16.55 10.42
C SER A 117 -12.29 16.31 9.76
N ALA A 118 -11.24 16.03 10.55
CA ALA A 118 -9.91 15.75 9.99
C ALA A 118 -9.91 14.51 9.08
N THR A 119 -10.64 13.45 9.46
CA THR A 119 -10.77 12.25 8.64
C THR A 119 -11.52 12.54 7.35
N ALA A 120 -12.66 13.26 7.42
CA ALA A 120 -13.46 13.61 6.26
C ALA A 120 -12.70 14.51 5.28
N VAL A 121 -12.00 15.54 5.77
CA VAL A 121 -11.16 16.43 4.95
C VAL A 121 -10.03 15.63 4.29
N GLY A 122 -9.39 14.70 5.02
CA GLY A 122 -8.37 13.83 4.47
C GLY A 122 -8.89 12.95 3.33
N VAL A 123 -10.06 12.32 3.52
CA VAL A 123 -10.71 11.48 2.50
C VAL A 123 -11.08 12.32 1.27
N VAL A 124 -11.78 13.44 1.44
CA VAL A 124 -12.26 14.28 0.33
C VAL A 124 -11.09 14.85 -0.47
N THR A 125 -10.11 15.46 0.20
CA THR A 125 -8.92 16.02 -0.44
C THR A 125 -8.20 14.94 -1.24
N MET A 126 -8.15 13.72 -0.71
CA MET A 126 -7.44 12.65 -1.39
C MET A 126 -8.21 12.01 -2.54
N THR A 127 -9.51 11.79 -2.41
CA THR A 127 -10.34 11.32 -3.52
C THR A 127 -10.27 12.31 -4.68
N ALA A 128 -10.35 13.62 -4.38
CA ALA A 128 -10.16 14.66 -5.39
C ALA A 128 -8.78 14.58 -6.04
N TYR A 129 -7.71 14.35 -5.26
CA TYR A 129 -6.36 14.19 -5.78
C TYR A 129 -6.22 12.96 -6.70
N VAL A 130 -6.70 11.79 -6.28
CA VAL A 130 -6.65 10.56 -7.08
C VAL A 130 -7.41 10.76 -8.38
N VAL A 131 -8.65 11.26 -8.32
CA VAL A 131 -9.46 11.52 -9.51
C VAL A 131 -8.74 12.50 -10.43
N TYR A 132 -8.17 13.59 -9.91
CA TYR A 132 -7.40 14.55 -10.70
C TYR A 132 -6.17 13.93 -11.36
N CYS A 133 -5.38 13.12 -10.64
CA CYS A 133 -4.22 12.41 -11.18
C CYS A 133 -4.60 11.48 -12.34
N PHE A 134 -5.73 10.78 -12.22
CA PHE A 134 -6.23 9.89 -13.27
C PHE A 134 -6.90 10.62 -14.43
N THR A 135 -7.55 11.76 -14.20
CA THR A 135 -8.38 12.44 -15.22
C THR A 135 -7.64 13.53 -15.99
N ILE A 136 -6.78 14.33 -15.33
CA ILE A 136 -6.21 15.54 -15.95
C ILE A 136 -4.78 15.35 -16.41
N ASN A 137 -3.99 14.52 -15.72
CA ASN A 137 -2.56 14.47 -16.00
C ASN A 137 -2.10 13.28 -16.84
N GLY A 138 -2.86 12.19 -16.94
CA GLY A 138 -2.50 10.98 -17.72
C GLY A 138 -1.13 10.33 -17.41
N PHE A 139 -0.30 10.95 -16.56
CA PHE A 139 1.15 10.82 -16.67
C PHE A 139 1.93 11.13 -15.39
N ALA A 140 1.32 11.67 -14.32
CA ALA A 140 2.01 11.86 -13.03
C ALA A 140 2.09 10.54 -12.22
N TRP A 141 2.56 9.47 -12.87
CA TRP A 141 2.78 8.13 -12.30
C TRP A 141 3.76 8.10 -11.13
N ILE A 142 4.49 9.19 -10.89
CA ILE A 142 5.53 9.23 -9.85
C ILE A 142 4.93 9.57 -8.48
N ILE A 143 3.91 10.44 -8.41
CA ILE A 143 3.42 10.94 -7.10
C ILE A 143 2.17 10.18 -6.64
N ALA A 144 1.34 9.73 -7.59
CA ALA A 144 0.13 8.98 -7.30
C ALA A 144 0.41 7.70 -6.49
N PRO A 145 1.40 6.85 -6.84
CA PRO A 145 1.70 5.66 -6.05
C PRO A 145 2.24 6.00 -4.67
N GLY A 146 3.08 7.03 -4.56
CA GLY A 146 3.60 7.47 -3.27
C GLY A 146 2.50 7.90 -2.32
N THR A 147 1.51 8.60 -2.85
CA THR A 147 0.32 9.03 -2.11
C THR A 147 -0.54 7.85 -1.70
N LEU A 148 -0.88 6.96 -2.63
CA LEU A 148 -1.64 5.73 -2.35
C LEU A 148 -0.97 4.88 -1.28
N CYS A 149 0.36 4.82 -1.25
CA CYS A 149 1.09 4.11 -0.22
C CYS A 149 1.02 4.77 1.16
N VAL A 150 0.91 6.10 1.27
CA VAL A 150 0.59 6.72 2.57
C VAL A 150 -0.77 6.25 3.09
N PHE A 151 -1.76 6.06 2.20
CA PHE A 151 -3.04 5.44 2.59
C PHE A 151 -2.88 3.97 2.93
N GLY A 152 -2.06 3.23 2.18
CA GLY A 152 -1.70 1.87 2.54
C GLY A 152 -1.17 1.78 3.97
N ALA A 153 -0.27 2.68 4.36
CA ALA A 153 0.24 2.79 5.73
C ALA A 153 -0.88 3.10 6.74
N ALA A 154 -1.74 4.07 6.44
CA ALA A 154 -2.86 4.41 7.31
C ALA A 154 -3.86 3.24 7.46
N ILE A 155 -4.21 2.55 6.37
CA ILE A 155 -5.14 1.41 6.36
C ILE A 155 -4.56 0.25 7.16
N SER A 156 -3.29 -0.10 6.93
CA SER A 156 -2.62 -1.19 7.64
C SER A 156 -2.54 -0.93 9.14
N LEU A 157 -2.20 0.30 9.56
CA LEU A 157 -2.23 0.68 10.97
C LEU A 157 -3.67 0.70 11.52
N SER A 158 -4.65 1.19 10.76
CA SER A 158 -6.06 1.18 11.17
C SER A 158 -6.54 -0.23 11.51
N LEU A 159 -6.12 -1.24 10.75
CA LEU A 159 -6.54 -2.63 10.97
C LEU A 159 -6.03 -3.23 12.29
N ILE A 160 -4.91 -2.73 12.83
CA ILE A 160 -4.26 -3.29 14.02
C ILE A 160 -4.36 -2.39 15.26
N GLN A 161 -4.58 -1.09 15.09
CA GLN A 161 -4.59 -0.12 16.17
C GLN A 161 -6.01 0.15 16.71
N PRO A 162 -6.17 0.53 17.99
CA PRO A 162 -7.48 0.81 18.59
C PRO A 162 -8.26 1.92 17.90
N TRP A 163 -7.57 2.92 17.35
CA TRP A 163 -8.20 4.06 16.67
C TRP A 163 -8.85 3.67 15.34
N GLY A 164 -8.50 2.54 14.74
CA GLY A 164 -9.18 2.06 13.53
C GLY A 164 -10.62 1.63 13.77
N ARG A 165 -11.06 1.48 15.03
CA ARG A 165 -12.45 1.18 15.40
C ARG A 165 -13.45 2.26 14.98
N PHE A 166 -12.98 3.46 14.65
CA PHE A 166 -13.84 4.54 14.12
C PHE A 166 -14.28 4.32 12.67
N ILE A 167 -13.52 3.53 11.90
CA ILE A 167 -13.84 3.23 10.50
C ILE A 167 -14.52 1.86 10.47
N PRO A 168 -15.64 1.69 9.73
CA PRO A 168 -16.28 0.38 9.61
C PRO A 168 -15.27 -0.67 9.14
N ARG A 169 -15.12 -1.74 9.92
CA ARG A 169 -14.03 -2.70 9.69
C ARG A 169 -14.12 -3.39 8.33
N TRP A 170 -15.33 -3.63 7.84
CA TRP A 170 -15.56 -4.20 6.51
C TRP A 170 -14.96 -3.31 5.42
N LEU A 171 -14.98 -1.99 5.58
CA LEU A 171 -14.41 -1.04 4.63
C LEU A 171 -12.88 -1.12 4.64
N LEU A 172 -12.26 -1.17 5.83
CA LEU A 172 -10.80 -1.34 5.95
C LEU A 172 -10.33 -2.67 5.35
N LEU A 173 -11.10 -3.75 5.57
CA LEU A 173 -10.81 -5.06 4.99
C LEU A 173 -10.96 -5.04 3.47
N LEU A 174 -12.03 -4.43 2.94
CA LEU A 174 -12.24 -4.28 1.51
C LEU A 174 -11.08 -3.50 0.86
N LEU A 175 -10.67 -2.38 1.46
CA LEU A 175 -9.57 -1.57 0.94
C LEU A 175 -8.23 -2.33 0.98
N ALA A 176 -7.94 -3.08 2.04
CA ALA A 176 -6.74 -3.90 2.13
C ALA A 176 -6.75 -5.05 1.12
N TRP A 177 -7.88 -5.74 0.94
CA TRP A 177 -8.02 -6.76 -0.10
C TRP A 177 -7.88 -6.18 -1.50
N LEU A 178 -8.59 -5.10 -1.80
CA LEU A 178 -8.57 -4.47 -3.11
C LEU A 178 -7.16 -3.98 -3.46
N GLY A 179 -6.50 -3.27 -2.55
CA GLY A 179 -5.11 -2.83 -2.74
C GLY A 179 -4.17 -4.01 -2.94
N GLY A 180 -4.28 -5.04 -2.10
CA GLY A 180 -3.43 -6.24 -2.20
C GLY A 180 -3.61 -7.00 -3.52
N VAL A 181 -4.86 -7.23 -3.93
CA VAL A 181 -5.19 -7.95 -5.18
C VAL A 181 -4.78 -7.15 -6.41
N ILE A 182 -5.05 -5.84 -6.45
CA ILE A 182 -4.66 -4.98 -7.58
C ILE A 182 -3.14 -5.04 -7.77
N MET A 183 -2.36 -4.97 -6.70
CA MET A 183 -0.90 -5.05 -6.79
C MET A 183 -0.40 -6.41 -7.30
N ILE A 184 -0.98 -7.51 -6.82
CA ILE A 184 -0.64 -8.85 -7.30
C ILE A 184 -1.00 -9.01 -8.78
N VAL A 185 -2.20 -8.58 -9.18
CA VAL A 185 -2.67 -8.68 -10.57
C VAL A 185 -1.83 -7.79 -11.48
N HIS A 186 -1.50 -6.56 -11.05
CA HIS A 186 -0.61 -5.66 -11.78
C HIS A 186 0.73 -6.33 -12.06
N GLU A 187 1.34 -6.95 -11.04
CA GLU A 187 2.62 -7.63 -11.20
C GLU A 187 2.53 -8.87 -12.08
N LEU A 188 1.50 -9.71 -11.91
CA LEU A 188 1.30 -10.89 -12.75
C LEU A 188 1.08 -10.50 -14.22
N TYR A 189 0.28 -9.46 -14.46
CA TYR A 189 0.04 -8.94 -15.81
C TYR A 189 1.33 -8.42 -16.45
N GLY A 190 2.09 -7.58 -15.73
CA GLY A 190 3.39 -7.09 -16.19
C GLY A 190 4.36 -8.23 -16.46
N GLY A 191 4.52 -9.17 -15.52
CA GLY A 191 5.41 -10.32 -15.66
C GLY A 191 5.06 -11.23 -16.83
N ILE A 192 3.77 -11.44 -17.13
CA ILE A 192 3.34 -12.21 -18.31
C ILE A 192 3.74 -11.50 -19.61
N LEU A 193 3.42 -10.21 -19.75
CA LEU A 193 3.76 -9.45 -20.96
C LEU A 193 5.28 -9.37 -21.16
N GLN A 194 6.02 -9.19 -20.08
CA GLN A 194 7.47 -9.19 -20.10
C GLN A 194 8.05 -10.56 -20.47
N GLY A 195 7.48 -11.65 -19.94
CA GLY A 195 7.86 -13.01 -20.34
C GLY A 195 7.65 -13.27 -21.83
N MET A 196 6.56 -12.74 -22.40
CA MET A 196 6.30 -12.76 -23.84
C MET A 196 7.30 -11.90 -24.63
N ALA A 197 7.75 -10.77 -24.08
CA ALA A 197 8.76 -9.93 -24.71
C ALA A 197 10.15 -10.60 -24.72
N VAL A 198 10.56 -11.20 -23.59
CA VAL A 198 11.82 -11.94 -23.45
C VAL A 198 11.86 -13.16 -24.38
N SER A 199 10.73 -13.85 -24.57
CA SER A 199 10.63 -14.99 -25.48
C SER A 199 10.54 -14.60 -26.97
N GLY A 200 10.45 -13.30 -27.28
CA GLY A 200 10.32 -12.79 -28.64
C GLY A 200 8.92 -12.94 -29.25
N MET A 201 7.90 -13.30 -28.46
CA MET A 201 6.51 -13.36 -28.92
C MET A 201 5.93 -11.97 -29.21
N ILE A 202 6.36 -10.96 -28.46
CA ILE A 202 6.03 -9.55 -28.67
C ILE A 202 7.30 -8.69 -28.60
N GLY A 203 7.30 -7.52 -29.23
CA GLY A 203 8.41 -6.56 -29.08
C GLY A 203 8.32 -5.79 -27.76
N TRP A 204 9.47 -5.37 -27.20
CA TRP A 204 9.53 -4.55 -25.98
C TRP A 204 8.72 -3.25 -26.05
N GLN A 205 8.67 -2.63 -27.22
CA GLN A 205 7.84 -1.44 -27.48
C GLN A 205 6.35 -1.77 -27.37
N GLN A 206 5.94 -2.95 -27.85
CA GLN A 206 4.56 -3.40 -27.80
C GLN A 206 4.14 -3.74 -26.37
N GLU A 207 5.03 -4.35 -25.58
CA GLU A 207 4.82 -4.57 -24.15
C GLU A 207 4.58 -3.24 -23.41
N HIS A 208 5.42 -2.22 -23.61
CA HIS A 208 5.24 -0.90 -23.01
C HIS A 208 3.89 -0.26 -23.37
N LEU A 209 3.47 -0.34 -24.64
CA LEU A 209 2.16 0.15 -25.06
C LEU A 209 1.00 -0.59 -24.37
N MET A 210 1.12 -1.90 -24.16
CA MET A 210 0.09 -2.72 -23.49
C MET A 210 -0.02 -2.46 -21.98
N ILE A 211 1.06 -2.01 -21.33
CA ILE A 211 1.03 -1.58 -19.92
C ILE A 211 0.68 -0.08 -19.77
N GLY A 212 0.41 0.63 -20.88
CA GLY A 212 0.07 2.05 -20.89
C GLY A 212 1.27 2.99 -20.75
N ALA A 213 2.49 2.50 -20.97
CA ALA A 213 3.73 3.27 -20.97
C ALA A 213 4.13 3.68 -22.41
N PRO A 214 4.84 4.82 -22.60
CA PRO A 214 5.37 5.20 -23.90
C PRO A 214 6.34 4.17 -24.46
N ALA A 215 6.21 3.84 -25.75
CA ALA A 215 7.11 2.92 -26.44
C ALA A 215 8.59 3.37 -26.40
N THR A 216 8.85 4.66 -26.25
CA THR A 216 10.20 5.24 -26.13
C THR A 216 10.90 4.88 -24.81
N GLN A 217 10.17 4.42 -23.81
CA GLN A 217 10.71 4.01 -22.51
C GLN A 217 11.00 2.51 -22.43
N ALA A 218 10.73 1.76 -23.51
CA ALA A 218 10.95 0.33 -23.53
C ALA A 218 12.44 -0.02 -23.25
N PRO A 219 12.71 -1.07 -22.46
CA PRO A 219 14.07 -1.45 -22.13
C PRO A 219 14.83 -1.85 -23.39
N LEU A 220 16.06 -1.32 -23.51
CA LEU A 220 16.94 -1.60 -24.65
C LEU A 220 17.73 -2.91 -24.44
N THR A 221 17.78 -3.41 -23.21
CA THR A 221 18.53 -4.62 -22.84
C THR A 221 17.78 -5.47 -21.82
N VAL A 222 17.99 -6.79 -21.87
CA VAL A 222 17.46 -7.75 -20.88
C VAL A 222 17.97 -7.41 -19.47
N GLN A 223 19.18 -6.85 -19.33
CA GLN A 223 19.72 -6.46 -18.03
C GLN A 223 18.97 -5.28 -17.40
N GLN A 224 18.61 -4.26 -18.19
CA GLN A 224 17.78 -3.15 -17.72
C GLN A 224 16.42 -3.67 -17.25
N PHE A 225 15.84 -4.60 -18.00
CA PHE A 225 14.61 -5.29 -17.63
C PHE A 225 14.73 -6.04 -16.29
N ILE A 226 15.79 -6.85 -16.12
CA ILE A 226 16.03 -7.60 -14.88
C ILE A 226 16.14 -6.66 -13.69
N ASN A 227 16.89 -5.57 -13.83
CA ASN A 227 17.08 -4.58 -12.77
C ASN A 227 15.77 -3.87 -12.41
N GLN A 228 14.94 -3.55 -13.40
CA GLN A 228 13.65 -2.91 -13.18
C GLN A 228 12.68 -3.86 -12.47
N ASN A 229 12.55 -5.10 -12.91
CA ASN A 229 11.56 -6.03 -12.35
C ASN A 229 11.97 -6.67 -11.03
N LEU A 230 13.26 -6.96 -10.83
CA LEU A 230 13.72 -7.47 -9.53
C LEU A 230 13.45 -6.48 -8.41
N ILE A 231 13.63 -5.19 -8.68
CA ILE A 231 13.41 -4.14 -7.70
C ILE A 231 11.92 -3.83 -7.61
N TRP A 232 11.28 -3.43 -8.71
CA TRP A 232 9.90 -2.94 -8.67
C TRP A 232 8.88 -4.05 -8.53
N GLY A 233 8.99 -5.06 -9.38
CA GLY A 233 7.97 -6.09 -9.45
C GLY A 233 7.89 -6.94 -8.18
N SER A 234 9.05 -7.35 -7.66
CA SER A 234 9.14 -8.00 -6.34
C SER A 234 8.59 -7.12 -5.23
N TRP A 235 8.77 -5.80 -5.32
CA TRP A 235 8.27 -4.86 -4.31
C TRP A 235 6.74 -4.75 -4.36
N PHE A 236 6.13 -4.64 -5.54
CA PHE A 236 4.68 -4.68 -5.70
C PHE A 236 4.08 -6.01 -5.22
N LEU A 237 4.70 -7.12 -5.59
CA LEU A 237 4.27 -8.45 -5.15
C LEU A 237 4.31 -8.58 -3.62
N LEU A 238 5.41 -8.13 -3.00
CA LEU A 238 5.57 -8.16 -1.56
C LEU A 238 4.49 -7.33 -0.86
N GLY A 239 4.24 -6.10 -1.31
CA GLY A 239 3.17 -5.27 -0.77
C GLY A 239 1.80 -5.95 -0.94
N GLY A 240 1.52 -6.49 -2.12
CA GLY A 240 0.30 -7.23 -2.41
C GLY A 240 0.05 -8.39 -1.45
N ILE A 241 1.07 -9.22 -1.22
CA ILE A 241 1.03 -10.33 -0.26
C ILE A 241 0.81 -9.83 1.17
N LEU A 242 1.53 -8.78 1.59
CA LEU A 242 1.40 -8.21 2.93
C LEU A 242 -0.02 -7.71 3.21
N PHE A 243 -0.64 -6.98 2.27
CA PHE A 243 -2.00 -6.47 2.42
C PHE A 243 -3.05 -7.58 2.42
N CYS A 244 -2.95 -8.57 1.53
CA CYS A 244 -3.83 -9.74 1.51
C CYS A 244 -3.71 -10.57 2.80
N ALA A 245 -2.48 -10.83 3.26
CA ALA A 245 -2.23 -11.56 4.50
C ALA A 245 -2.77 -10.80 5.72
N LEU A 246 -2.57 -9.48 5.78
CA LEU A 246 -3.12 -8.64 6.83
C LEU A 246 -4.65 -8.68 6.83
N ALA A 247 -5.29 -8.53 5.67
CA ALA A 247 -6.74 -8.59 5.56
C ALA A 247 -7.29 -9.96 5.96
N TRP A 248 -6.63 -11.04 5.55
CA TRP A 248 -6.96 -12.40 5.96
C TRP A 248 -6.87 -12.58 7.48
N LEU A 249 -5.75 -12.19 8.10
CA LEU A 249 -5.56 -12.34 9.55
C LEU A 249 -6.51 -11.44 10.35
N ALA A 250 -6.78 -10.24 9.86
CA ALA A 250 -7.67 -9.29 10.51
C ALA A 250 -9.14 -9.73 10.48
N ARG A 251 -9.61 -10.39 9.41
CA ARG A 251 -11.00 -10.84 9.32
C ARG A 251 -11.37 -11.89 10.37
N HIS A 252 -10.47 -12.83 10.67
CA HIS A 252 -10.74 -13.93 11.61
C HIS A 252 -10.92 -13.46 13.05
N SER A 253 -10.40 -12.27 13.37
CA SER A 253 -10.65 -11.65 14.68
C SER A 253 -12.05 -11.01 14.83
N LEU A 254 -12.90 -11.07 13.80
CA LEU A 254 -14.30 -10.64 13.87
C LEU A 254 -15.21 -11.76 14.37
N ASP A 255 -14.96 -13.00 13.95
CA ASP A 255 -15.81 -14.15 14.27
C ASP A 255 -15.73 -14.56 15.75
N GLU A 256 -14.77 -13.99 16.49
CA GLU A 256 -14.48 -14.29 17.89
C GLU A 256 -15.08 -13.26 18.88
N ARG A 257 -15.89 -12.29 18.42
CA ARG A 257 -16.58 -11.30 19.28
C ARG A 257 -18.08 -11.44 19.20
#